data_AF-A0A347AMF9-F1
#
_entry.id   AF-A0A347AMF9-F1
#
_cell.length_a   1.000
_cell.length_b   1.000
_cell.length_c   1.000
_cell.angle_alpha   90.00
_cell.angle_beta   90.00
_cell.angle_gamma   90.00
#
_symmetry.space_group_name_H-M   'P 1'
#
loop_
_entity.id
_entity.type
_entity.pdbx_description
1 polymer ?
#
loop_
_entity_poly.entity_id
_entity_poly.type
_entity_poly.pdbx_seq_one_letter_code
_entity_poly.pdbx_strand_id
1 'polypeptide(L)' 'MELNNQNVIKKYPQGTDTINKTLSLIAAVLMGIILVILLYQTFVMGQYSTFNFLAILAFAVFLAISIYDWRNADTDEE' A
#
# COMPACT_ATOMS: atom_id res chain seq x y z
N MET A 1 5.08 41.61 -32.64
CA MET A 1 4.58 41.40 -31.26
C MET A 1 4.51 39.90 -31.05
N GLU A 2 5.59 39.31 -30.53
CA GLU A 2 5.62 37.90 -30.17
C GLU A 2 5.19 37.79 -28.71
N LEU A 3 4.08 37.09 -28.47
CA LEU A 3 3.60 36.76 -27.14
C LEU A 3 4.55 35.71 -26.54
N ASN A 4 5.44 36.17 -25.65
CA ASN A 4 6.23 35.32 -24.78
C ASN A 4 5.29 34.58 -23.82
N ASN A 5 4.92 33.35 -24.19
CA ASN A 5 4.12 32.46 -23.35
C ASN A 5 4.99 31.35 -22.72
N GLN A 6 6.17 31.72 -22.23
CA GLN A 6 6.97 30.86 -21.36
C GLN A 6 6.93 31.43 -19.95
N ASN A 7 6.11 30.85 -19.06
CA ASN A 7 6.38 30.73 -17.61
C ASN A 7 5.17 30.23 -16.81
N VAL A 8 4.54 29.13 -17.22
CA VAL A 8 3.69 28.37 -16.31
C VAL A 8 4.04 26.88 -16.36
N ILE A 9 5.33 26.57 -16.15
CA ILE A 9 5.68 25.25 -15.61
C ILE A 9 5.35 25.33 -14.12
N LYS A 10 4.10 25.00 -13.77
CA LYS A 10 3.75 24.65 -12.39
C LYS A 10 4.58 23.41 -12.05
N LYS A 11 5.74 23.60 -11.43
CA LYS A 11 6.44 22.54 -10.71
C LYS A 11 5.48 22.08 -9.62
N TYR A 12 4.79 20.96 -9.85
CA TYR A 12 4.13 20.25 -8.76
C TYR A 12 5.19 19.98 -7.69
N PRO A 13 4.89 20.27 -6.42
CA PRO A 13 5.88 20.07 -5.36
C PRO A 13 6.15 18.57 -5.27
N GLN A 14 7.38 18.16 -5.58
CA GLN A 14 7.89 16.79 -5.37
C GLN A 14 7.79 16.30 -3.90
N GLY A 15 7.29 17.14 -2.98
CA GLY A 15 7.04 16.79 -1.59
C GLY A 15 5.79 15.92 -1.37
N THR A 16 4.83 15.85 -2.30
CA THR A 16 3.67 14.95 -2.17
C THR A 16 4.00 13.51 -2.47
N ASP A 17 4.92 13.23 -3.39
CA ASP A 17 5.22 11.87 -3.83
C ASP A 17 5.99 11.08 -2.77
N THR A 18 6.89 11.75 -2.03
CA THR A 18 7.59 11.17 -0.88
C THR A 18 6.67 10.94 0.32
N ILE A 19 5.74 11.86 0.59
CA ILE A 19 4.72 11.70 1.64
C ILE A 19 3.78 10.54 1.33
N ASN A 20 3.32 10.42 0.08
CA ASN A 20 2.44 9.33 -0.34
C ASN A 20 3.15 7.97 -0.28
N LYS A 21 4.42 7.90 -0.70
CA LYS A 21 5.24 6.68 -0.57
C LYS A 21 5.47 6.30 0.89
N THR A 22 5.77 7.27 1.76
CA THR A 22 5.98 7.03 3.19
C THR A 22 4.69 6.60 3.89
N LEU A 23 3.56 7.22 3.54
CA LEU A 23 2.24 6.86 4.08
C LEU A 23 1.81 5.46 3.64
N SER A 24 2.06 5.12 2.37
CA SER A 24 1.82 3.78 1.82
C SER A 24 2.66 2.71 2.54
N LEU A 25 3.94 3.00 2.80
CA LEU A 25 4.81 2.11 3.58
C LEU A 25 4.29 1.90 5.01
N ILE A 26 3.90 2.97 5.70
CA ILE A 26 3.33 2.90 7.05
C ILE A 26 2.03 2.07 7.05
N ALA A 27 1.15 2.28 6.07
CA ALA A 27 -0.09 1.53 5.93
C ALA A 27 0.19 0.02 5.71
N ALA A 28 1.15 -0.33 4.87
CA ALA A 28 1.55 -1.73 4.65
C ALA A 28 2.07 -2.37 5.95
N VAL A 29 2.90 -1.66 6.71
CA VAL A 29 3.42 -2.15 8.01
C VAL A 29 2.28 -2.35 9.02
N LEU A 30 1.36 -1.38 9.15
CA LEU A 30 0.21 -1.50 10.05
C LEU A 30 -0.71 -2.66 9.66
N MET A 31 -0.97 -2.85 8.37
CA MET A 31 -1.73 -4.00 7.86
C MET A 31 -1.04 -5.32 8.19
N GLY A 32 0.29 -5.39 8.08
CA GLY A 32 1.07 -6.55 8.49
C GLY A 32 0.95 -6.86 9.98
N ILE A 33 1.00 -5.84 10.85
CA ILE A 33 0.81 -6.01 12.29
C ILE A 33 -0.59 -6.58 12.60
N ILE A 34 -1.63 -6.06 11.96
CA ILE A 34 -3.00 -6.56 12.14
C ILE A 34 -3.10 -8.03 11.74
N LEU A 35 -2.48 -8.42 10.62
CA LEU A 35 -2.44 -9.81 10.19
C LEU A 35 -1.77 -10.72 11.22
N VAL A 36 -0.64 -10.31 11.79
CA VAL A 36 0.06 -11.08 12.84
C VAL A 36 -0.83 -11.25 14.09
N ILE A 37 -1.54 -10.21 14.50
CA ILE A 37 -2.48 -10.28 15.64
C ILE A 37 -3.60 -11.28 15.35
N LEU A 38 -4.18 -11.23 14.15
CA LEU A 38 -5.25 -12.16 13.75
C LEU A 38 -4.78 -13.62 13.71
N LEU A 39 -3.57 -13.85 13.18
CA LEU A 39 -2.94 -15.18 13.19
C LEU A 39 -2.71 -15.67 14.63
N TYR A 40 -2.19 -14.81 15.51
CA TYR A 40 -1.97 -15.16 16.91
C TYR A 40 -3.28 -15.50 17.63
N GLN A 41 -4.32 -14.67 17.50
CA GLN A 41 -5.62 -14.93 18.10
C GLN A 41 -6.22 -16.26 17.61
N THR A 42 -6.15 -16.51 16.30
CA THR A 42 -6.77 -17.68 15.69
C THR A 42 -6.03 -18.97 16.03
N PHE A 43 -4.71 -18.99 15.86
CA PHE A 43 -3.92 -20.22 15.94
C PHE A 43 -3.26 -20.45 17.31
N VAL A 44 -2.85 -19.38 18.02
CA VAL A 44 -2.15 -19.52 19.31
C VAL A 44 -3.13 -19.48 20.48
N MET A 45 -4.08 -18.54 20.47
CA MET A 45 -5.15 -18.49 21.48
C MET A 45 -6.31 -19.45 21.18
N GLY A 46 -6.30 -20.12 20.02
CA GLY A 46 -7.32 -21.11 19.65
C GLY A 46 -8.71 -20.50 19.43
N GLN A 47 -8.80 -19.19 19.13
CA GLN A 47 -10.07 -18.53 18.82
C GLN A 47 -10.46 -18.80 17.37
N TYR A 48 -10.87 -20.03 17.12
CA TYR A 48 -11.32 -20.49 15.80
C TYR A 48 -12.73 -19.96 15.50
N SER A 49 -12.77 -18.78 14.88
CA SER A 49 -13.99 -18.17 14.35
C SER A 49 -13.91 -18.11 12.83
N THR A 50 -14.99 -18.47 12.14
CA THR A 50 -15.10 -18.35 10.68
C THR A 50 -14.76 -16.93 10.20
N PHE A 51 -15.12 -15.91 10.99
CA PHE A 51 -14.78 -14.51 10.69
C PHE A 51 -13.27 -14.25 10.73
N ASN A 52 -12.54 -14.85 11.68
CA ASN A 52 -11.10 -14.68 11.77
C ASN A 52 -10.40 -15.32 10.57
N PHE A 53 -10.85 -16.51 10.15
CA PHE A 53 -10.32 -17.18 8.96
C PHE A 53 -10.58 -16.36 7.69
N LEU A 54 -11.79 -15.84 7.51
CA LEU A 54 -12.13 -14.98 6.37
C LEU A 54 -11.28 -13.69 6.37
N ALA A 55 -11.05 -13.09 7.54
CA ALA A 55 -10.20 -11.90 7.67
C ALA A 55 -8.76 -12.21 7.29
N ILE A 56 -8.18 -13.32 7.78
CA ILE A 56 -6.82 -13.75 7.41
C ILE A 56 -6.71 -13.97 5.90
N LEU A 57 -7.68 -14.63 5.28
CA LEU A 57 -7.71 -14.87 3.84
C LEU A 57 -7.79 -13.57 3.04
N ALA A 58 -8.65 -12.63 3.44
CA ALA A 58 -8.77 -11.33 2.81
C ALA A 58 -7.47 -10.52 2.90
N PHE A 59 -6.82 -10.52 4.07
CA PHE A 59 -5.52 -9.86 4.26
C PHE A 59 -4.41 -10.50 3.44
N ALA A 60 -4.37 -11.83 3.35
CA ALA A 60 -3.38 -12.54 2.54
C ALA A 60 -3.52 -12.22 1.05
N VAL A 61 -4.76 -12.18 0.53
CA VAL A 61 -5.04 -11.79 -0.86
C VAL A 61 -4.66 -10.33 -1.09
N PHE A 62 -5.02 -9.44 -0.17
CA PHE A 62 -4.67 -8.02 -0.28
C PHE A 62 -3.15 -7.82 -0.35
N LEU A 63 -2.38 -8.47 0.52
CA LEU A 63 -0.91 -8.42 0.48
C LEU A 63 -0.35 -8.96 -0.83
N ALA A 64 -0.89 -10.07 -1.36
CA ALA A 64 -0.46 -10.62 -2.63
C ALA A 64 -0.67 -9.64 -3.79
N ILE A 65 -1.84 -8.96 -3.82
CA ILE A 65 -2.13 -7.93 -4.81
C ILE A 65 -1.18 -6.74 -4.64
N SER A 66 -0.99 -6.23 -3.42
CA SER A 66 -0.09 -5.10 -3.17
C SER A 66 1.36 -5.40 -3.54
N ILE A 67 1.86 -6.62 -3.32
CA ILE A 67 3.21 -7.03 -3.72
C ILE A 67 3.31 -7.19 -5.24
N TYR A 68 2.28 -7.76 -5.88
CA TYR A 68 2.24 -7.90 -7.34
C TYR A 68 2.25 -6.54 -8.03
N ASP A 69 1.40 -5.63 -7.56
CA ASP A 69 1.32 -4.25 -8.06
C ASP A 69 2.65 -3.52 -7.86
N TRP A 70 3.25 -3.63 -6.67
CA TRP A 70 4.58 -3.06 -6.39
C TRP A 70 5.67 -3.61 -7.31
N ARG A 71 5.69 -4.92 -7.57
CA ARG A 71 6.71 -5.54 -8.44
C ARG A 71 6.57 -5.12 -9.90
N ASN A 72 5.35 -4.89 -10.38
CA ASN A 72 5.10 -4.53 -11.77
C ASN A 72 5.11 -3.02 -12.01
N ALA A 73 4.92 -2.21 -10.97
CA ALA A 73 4.99 -0.75 -11.06
C ALA A 73 6.36 -0.24 -11.57
N ASP A 74 7.44 -1.00 -11.36
CA ASP A 74 8.78 -0.68 -11.88
C ASP A 74 9.02 -1.21 -13.32
N THR A 75 8.13 -2.05 -13.85
CA THR A 75 8.28 -2.68 -15.19
C THR A 75 7.52 -1.93 -16.29
N ASP A 76 6.59 -1.05 -15.93
CA ASP A 76 5.74 -0.30 -16.87
C ASP A 76 6.33 1.07 -17.28
N GLU A 77 7.59 1.37 -16.91
CA GLU A 77 8.32 2.59 -17.31
C GLU A 77 9.30 2.41 -18.51
N GLU A 78 9.19 1.33 -19.31
CA GLU A 78 9.90 1.18 -20.60
C GLU A 78 9.00 1.37 -21.83
#